data_AF-A0A7S2IUZ6-F1
#
_entry.id   AF-A0A7S2IUZ6-F1
#
_cell.length_a   1.000
_cell.length_b   1.000
_cell.length_c   1.000
_cell.angle_alpha   90.00
_cell.angle_beta   90.00
_cell.angle_gamma   90.00
#
_symmetry.space_group_name_H-M   'P 1'
#
loop_
_entity.id
_entity.type
_entity.pdbx_description
1 polymer ?
#
loop_
_entity_poly.entity_id
_entity_poly.type
_entity_poly.pdbx_seq_one_letter_code
_entity_poly.pdbx_strand_id
1 'polypeptide(L)'
;RKSFHEADADANGILDRDEFVGWAESDANLRALQRAGIDTKPVELIGLFDLFDVGGTGALSIDEFVSGFARAQDNLGMNHFLMLEHMFKRMAREVKCVRTSVDEVATAVDARGGAPAG
;
A
#
# COMPACT_ATOMS: atom_id res chain seq x y z
N ARG A 1 -4.56 -10.20 15.42
CA ARG A 1 -5.77 -9.69 16.11
C ARG A 1 -5.44 -8.83 17.34
N LYS A 2 -4.72 -9.31 18.38
CA LYS A 2 -4.34 -8.44 19.52
C LYS A 2 -3.54 -7.21 19.08
N SER A 3 -2.53 -7.41 18.22
CA SER A 3 -1.73 -6.32 17.66
C SER A 3 -2.51 -5.35 16.77
N PHE A 4 -3.65 -5.77 16.22
CA PHE A 4 -4.51 -4.89 15.42
C PHE A 4 -5.24 -3.90 16.32
N HIS A 5 -5.86 -4.38 17.41
CA HIS A 5 -6.51 -3.51 18.39
C HIS A 5 -5.55 -2.59 19.14
N GLU A 6 -4.27 -2.95 19.23
CA GLU A 6 -3.24 -2.08 19.81
C GLU A 6 -2.80 -0.98 18.83
N ALA A 7 -3.02 -1.19 17.52
CA ALA A 7 -2.71 -0.23 16.46
C ALA A 7 -3.88 0.71 16.16
N ASP A 8 -5.11 0.20 16.28
CA ASP A 8 -6.39 0.88 16.04
C ASP A 8 -6.67 1.81 17.23
N ALA A 9 -6.14 3.03 17.14
CA ALA A 9 -6.05 3.97 18.26
C ALA A 9 -7.39 4.65 18.51
N ASP A 10 -8.19 4.85 17.46
CA ASP A 10 -9.53 5.41 17.55
C ASP A 10 -10.62 4.34 17.73
N ALA A 11 -10.25 3.05 17.67
CA ALA A 11 -11.13 1.89 17.81
C ALA A 11 -12.25 1.84 16.76
N ASN A 12 -11.99 2.33 15.55
CA ASN A 12 -12.95 2.35 14.45
C ASN A 12 -13.05 0.99 13.71
N GLY A 13 -12.16 0.03 14.03
CA GLY A 13 -12.14 -1.31 13.44
C GLY A 13 -11.42 -1.42 12.10
N ILE A 14 -10.73 -0.36 11.67
CA ILE A 14 -9.82 -0.30 10.52
C ILE A 14 -8.48 0.28 11.00
N LEU A 15 -7.43 0.11 10.21
CA LEU A 15 -6.16 0.81 10.43
C LEU A 15 -5.93 1.75 9.29
N ASP A 16 -5.92 3.04 9.58
CA ASP A 16 -5.47 4.02 8.62
C ASP A 16 -3.94 3.99 8.47
N ARG A 17 -3.42 4.81 7.56
CA ARG A 17 -1.99 4.83 7.25
C ARG A 17 -1.15 5.33 8.42
N ASP A 18 -1.64 6.30 9.18
CA ASP A 18 -0.90 6.91 10.28
C ASP A 18 -0.86 5.98 11.48
N GLU A 19 -1.97 5.31 11.78
CA GLU A 19 -2.07 4.24 12.79
C GLU A 19 -1.15 3.08 12.46
N PHE A 20 -1.14 2.63 11.20
CA PHE A 20 -0.26 1.56 10.76
C PHE A 20 1.23 1.96 10.83
N VAL A 21 1.57 3.19 10.45
CA VAL A 21 2.94 3.72 10.55
C VAL A 21 3.38 3.79 12.02
N GLY A 22 2.56 4.37 12.90
CA GLY A 22 2.86 4.43 14.33
C GLY A 22 3.04 3.05 14.95
N TRP A 23 2.22 2.08 14.54
CA TRP A 23 2.37 0.70 14.94
C TRP A 23 3.65 0.06 14.39
N ALA A 24 4.01 0.30 13.13
CA ALA A 24 5.19 -0.23 12.44
C ALA A 24 6.51 0.36 12.96
N GLU A 25 6.50 1.58 13.50
CA GLU A 25 7.66 2.23 14.10
C GLU A 25 7.90 1.83 15.56
N SER A 26 6.92 1.19 16.21
CA SER A 26 7.06 0.72 17.59
C SER A 26 8.05 -0.45 17.69
N ASP A 27 9.12 -0.25 18.48
CA ASP A 27 10.13 -1.27 18.77
C ASP A 27 9.53 -2.58 19.32
N ALA A 28 8.44 -2.50 20.09
CA ALA A 28 7.78 -3.67 20.63
C ALA A 28 7.18 -4.55 19.52
N ASN A 29 6.60 -3.91 18.50
CA ASN A 29 5.97 -4.57 17.37
C ASN A 29 7.02 -5.13 16.40
N LEU A 30 8.08 -4.37 16.12
CA LEU A 30 9.21 -4.84 15.32
C LEU A 30 9.85 -6.10 15.93
N ARG A 31 10.05 -6.11 17.25
CA ARG A 31 10.55 -7.30 17.98
C ARG A 31 9.56 -8.46 17.96
N ALA A 32 8.26 -8.19 17.92
CA ALA A 32 7.24 -9.24 17.78
C ALA A 32 7.27 -9.86 16.38
N LEU A 33 7.38 -9.05 15.33
CA LEU A 33 7.53 -9.48 13.95
C LEU A 33 8.81 -10.29 13.73
N GLN A 34 9.93 -9.82 14.28
CA GLN A 34 11.21 -10.53 14.18
C GLN A 34 11.15 -11.90 14.87
N ARG A 35 10.48 -12.01 16.02
CA ARG A 35 10.22 -13.30 16.69
C ARG A 35 9.29 -14.21 15.88
N ALA A 36 8.42 -13.64 15.07
CA ALA A 36 7.57 -14.37 14.13
C ALA A 36 8.33 -14.79 12.84
N GLY A 37 9.61 -14.45 12.72
CA GLY A 37 10.43 -14.77 11.53
C GLY A 37 10.38 -13.71 10.43
N ILE A 38 9.75 -12.56 10.69
CA ILE A 38 9.66 -11.44 9.75
C ILE A 38 10.75 -10.45 10.12
N ASP A 39 11.90 -10.54 9.44
CA ASP A 39 12.98 -9.56 9.55
C ASP A 39 12.78 -8.49 8.46
N THR A 40 12.37 -7.29 8.88
CA THR A 40 11.98 -6.20 7.99
C THR A 40 12.22 -4.87 8.68
N LYS A 41 12.71 -3.87 7.94
CA LYS A 41 12.93 -2.52 8.48
C LYS A 41 11.62 -1.74 8.54
N PRO A 42 11.48 -0.73 9.42
CA PRO A 42 10.25 0.06 9.53
C PRO A 42 9.79 0.64 8.17
N VAL A 43 10.73 1.18 7.39
CA VAL A 43 10.45 1.74 6.05
C VAL A 43 9.87 0.71 5.08
N GLU A 44 10.32 -0.55 5.17
CA GLU A 44 9.86 -1.65 4.32
C GLU A 44 8.48 -2.14 4.78
N LEU A 45 8.28 -2.21 6.09
CA LEU A 45 7.01 -2.56 6.72
C LEU A 45 5.91 -1.56 6.35
N ILE A 46 6.22 -0.25 6.36
CA ILE A 46 5.32 0.82 5.90
C ILE A 46 4.95 0.63 4.42
N GLY A 47 5.88 0.15 3.60
CA GLY A 47 5.61 -0.17 2.18
C GLY A 47 4.65 -1.35 2.00
N LEU A 48 4.52 -2.24 2.99
CA LEU A 48 3.56 -3.36 2.93
C LEU A 48 2.11 -2.91 3.12
N PHE A 49 1.86 -1.68 3.62
CA PHE A 49 0.50 -1.17 3.78
C PHE A 49 -0.30 -1.24 2.48
N ASP A 50 0.23 -0.67 1.39
CA ASP A 50 -0.44 -0.63 0.09
C ASP A 50 -0.54 -2.02 -0.57
N LEU A 51 0.23 -2.99 -0.08
CA LEU A 51 0.14 -4.38 -0.52
C LEU A 51 -0.97 -5.12 0.23
N PHE A 52 -1.13 -4.83 1.52
CA PHE A 52 -2.16 -5.42 2.37
C PHE A 52 -3.55 -4.83 2.06
N ASP A 53 -3.62 -3.56 1.65
CA ASP A 53 -4.83 -2.90 1.17
C ASP A 53 -5.21 -3.41 -0.23
N VAL A 54 -5.69 -4.65 -0.26
CA VAL A 54 -6.16 -5.31 -1.49
C VAL A 54 -7.44 -4.64 -1.99
N GLY A 55 -8.28 -4.14 -1.08
CA GLY A 55 -9.47 -3.37 -1.41
C GLY A 55 -9.20 -2.00 -2.04
N GLY A 56 -7.99 -1.45 -1.86
CA GLY A 56 -7.64 -0.11 -2.31
C GLY A 56 -8.44 0.98 -1.59
N THR A 57 -8.83 0.71 -0.35
CA THR A 57 -9.67 1.59 0.46
C THR A 57 -8.88 2.72 1.12
N GLY A 58 -7.55 2.59 1.15
CA GLY A 58 -6.66 3.48 1.90
C GLY A 58 -6.60 3.17 3.39
N ALA A 59 -7.23 2.08 3.83
CA ALA A 59 -7.22 1.57 5.20
C ALA A 59 -7.12 0.03 5.18
N LEU A 60 -6.69 -0.55 6.29
CA LEU A 60 -6.62 -2.01 6.45
C LEU A 60 -7.71 -2.50 7.39
N SER A 61 -8.58 -3.35 6.89
CA SER A 61 -9.44 -4.16 7.75
C SER A 61 -8.62 -5.18 8.55
N ILE A 62 -9.21 -5.72 9.62
CA ILE A 62 -8.57 -6.78 10.41
C ILE A 62 -8.21 -8.01 9.57
N ASP A 63 -9.02 -8.34 8.56
CA ASP A 63 -8.79 -9.48 7.69
C ASP A 63 -7.67 -9.22 6.70
N GLU A 64 -7.57 -7.99 6.14
CA GLU A 64 -6.45 -7.56 5.29
C GLU A 64 -5.14 -7.55 6.07
N PHE A 65 -5.15 -7.02 7.29
CA PHE A 65 -3.97 -7.01 8.16
C PHE A 65 -3.49 -8.43 8.49
N VAL A 66 -4.39 -9.31 8.95
CA VAL A 66 -4.01 -10.70 9.31
C VAL A 66 -3.59 -11.50 8.08
N SER A 67 -4.32 -11.39 6.97
CA SER A 67 -4.00 -12.10 5.73
C SER A 67 -2.70 -11.60 5.11
N GLY A 68 -2.42 -10.30 5.19
CA GLY A 68 -1.18 -9.69 4.76
C GLY A 68 0.04 -10.28 5.48
N PHE A 69 -0.02 -10.32 6.82
CA PHE A 69 1.06 -10.90 7.62
C PHE A 69 1.19 -12.42 7.47
N ALA A 70 0.08 -13.16 7.35
CA ALA A 70 0.15 -14.60 7.07
C ALA A 70 0.88 -14.89 5.75
N ARG A 71 0.59 -14.11 4.69
CA ARG A 71 1.27 -14.22 3.39
C ARG A 71 2.75 -13.80 3.46
N ALA A 72 3.08 -12.84 4.31
CA ALA A 72 4.47 -12.41 4.52
C ALA A 72 5.28 -13.48 5.28
N GLN A 73 4.66 -14.19 6.22
CA GLN A 73 5.33 -15.20 7.06
C GLN A 73 5.59 -16.52 6.31
N ASP A 74 4.67 -16.96 5.44
CA ASP A 74 4.76 -18.24 4.73
C ASP A 74 5.84 -18.28 3.63
N ASN A 75 6.44 -17.14 3.26
CA ASN A 75 7.52 -17.10 2.29
C ASN A 75 8.67 -16.22 2.80
N LEU A 76 9.63 -16.83 3.50
CA LEU A 76 10.83 -16.16 4.03
C LEU A 76 11.72 -15.50 2.96
N GLY A 77 11.52 -15.79 1.67
CA GLY A 77 12.13 -15.06 0.53
C GLY A 77 11.23 -14.00 -0.11
N MET A 78 9.95 -13.91 0.28
CA MET A 78 8.98 -13.01 -0.32
C MET A 78 9.04 -11.58 0.20
N ASN A 79 9.70 -11.23 1.31
CA ASN A 79 9.80 -9.81 1.70
C ASN A 79 10.37 -8.96 0.55
N HIS A 80 11.38 -9.48 -0.17
CA HIS A 80 11.93 -8.82 -1.36
C HIS A 80 10.96 -8.86 -2.55
N PHE A 81 10.26 -9.98 -2.76
CA PHE A 81 9.26 -10.12 -3.82
C PHE A 81 8.03 -9.22 -3.59
N LEU A 82 7.54 -9.09 -2.36
CA LEU A 82 6.43 -8.26 -1.95
C LEU A 82 6.79 -6.78 -2.11
N MET A 83 8.03 -6.42 -1.78
CA MET A 83 8.57 -5.09 -2.06
C MET A 83 8.65 -4.83 -3.57
N LEU A 84 9.11 -5.81 -4.37
CA LEU A 84 9.09 -5.71 -5.84
C LEU A 84 7.66 -5.61 -6.37
N GLU A 85 6.72 -6.42 -5.89
CA GLU A 85 5.30 -6.41 -6.27
C GLU A 85 4.68 -5.04 -5.95
N HIS A 86 4.99 -4.49 -4.77
CA HIS A 86 4.57 -3.15 -4.37
C HIS A 86 5.14 -2.10 -5.34
N MET A 87 6.45 -2.13 -5.62
CA MET A 87 7.06 -1.20 -6.58
C MET A 87 6.44 -1.32 -7.97
N PHE A 88 6.20 -2.54 -8.46
CA PHE A 88 5.54 -2.77 -9.75
C PHE A 88 4.10 -2.25 -9.78
N LYS A 89 3.31 -2.49 -8.73
CA LYS A 89 1.94 -1.97 -8.61
C LYS A 89 1.93 -0.44 -8.58
N ARG A 90 2.86 0.17 -7.85
CA ARG A 90 2.99 1.64 -7.80
C ARG A 90 3.37 2.20 -9.16
N MET A 91 4.36 1.62 -9.82
CA MET A 91 4.75 1.98 -11.19
C MET A 91 3.57 1.82 -12.16
N ALA A 92 2.80 0.73 -12.08
CA ALA A 92 1.64 0.53 -12.93
C ALA A 92 0.54 1.58 -12.70
N ARG A 93 0.29 1.98 -11.44
CA ARG A 93 -0.65 3.07 -11.10
C ARG A 93 -0.15 4.41 -11.66
N GLU A 94 1.13 4.73 -11.47
CA GLU A 94 1.75 5.96 -11.99
C GLU A 94 1.68 6.02 -13.52
N VAL A 95 2.04 4.94 -14.22
CA VAL A 95 1.95 4.83 -15.69
C VAL A 95 0.50 5.01 -16.17
N LYS A 96 -0.47 4.38 -15.47
CA LYS A 96 -1.89 4.52 -15.80
C LYS A 96 -2.37 5.97 -15.65
N CYS A 97 -1.97 6.64 -14.57
CA CYS A 97 -2.29 8.04 -14.33
C CYS A 97 -1.71 8.95 -15.42
N VAL A 98 -0.42 8.78 -15.74
CA VAL A 98 0.27 9.55 -16.80
C VAL A 98 -0.42 9.35 -18.15
N ARG A 99 -0.84 8.12 -18.48
CA ARG A 99 -1.58 7.85 -19.72
C ARG A 99 -2.89 8.64 -19.78
N THR A 100 -3.67 8.65 -18.68
CA THR A 100 -4.93 9.41 -18.62
C THR A 100 -4.70 10.90 -18.84
N SER A 101 -3.67 11.48 -18.23
CA SER A 101 -3.32 12.89 -18.46
C SER A 101 -2.90 13.18 -19.92
N VAL A 102 -2.20 12.25 -20.58
CA VAL A 102 -1.84 12.39 -22.01
C VAL A 102 -3.09 12.35 -22.90
N ASP A 103 -4.02 11.43 -22.64
CA ASP A 103 -5.28 11.33 -23.39
C ASP A 103 -6.14 12.60 -23.23
N GLU A 104 -6.17 13.20 -22.03
CA GLU A 104 -6.84 14.48 -21.76
C GLU A 104 -6.21 15.66 -22.53
N VAL A 105 -4.87 15.70 -22.62
CA VAL A 105 -4.18 16.74 -23.40
C VAL A 105 -4.40 16.55 -24.89
N ALA A 106 -4.35 15.32 -25.39
CA ALA A 106 -4.59 15.02 -26.80
C ALA A 106 -6.01 15.45 -27.23
N THR A 107 -7.02 15.09 -26.44
CA THR A 107 -8.41 15.51 -26.69
C THR A 107 -8.59 17.03 -26.62
N ALA A 108 -7.88 17.71 -25.71
CA ALA A 108 -7.92 19.17 -25.62
C ALA A 108 -7.21 19.89 -26.79
N VAL A 109 -6.16 19.29 -27.37
CA VAL A 109 -5.45 19.82 -28.56
C VAL A 109 -6.30 19.65 -29.82
N ASP A 110 -6.90 18.48 -30.03
CA ASP A 110 -7.78 18.21 -31.17
C ASP A 110 -9.01 19.13 -31.16
N ALA A 111 -9.57 19.41 -29.98
CA ALA A 111 -10.68 20.34 -29.83
C ALA A 111 -10.32 21.80 -30.18
N ARG A 112 -9.05 22.20 -30.07
CA ARG A 112 -8.58 23.56 -30.44
C ARG A 112 -8.12 23.67 -31.89
N GLY A 113 -7.74 22.57 -32.53
CA GLY A 113 -7.31 22.54 -33.94
C GLY A 113 -8.45 22.52 -34.97
N GLY A 114 -9.70 22.30 -34.53
CA GLY A 114 -10.86 22.09 -35.39
C GLY A 114 -11.66 23.32 -35.82
N ALA A 115 -11.18 24.56 -35.65
CA ALA A 115 -11.90 25.73 -36.16
C ALA A 115 -11.71 25.86 -37.68
N PRO A 116 -12.75 25.67 -38.52
CA PRO A 116 -12.63 25.92 -39.94
C PRO A 116 -12.47 27.43 -40.18
N ALA A 117 -11.39 27.80 -40.87
CA ALA A 117 -11.26 29.15 -41.44
C ALA A 117 -12.36 29.32 -42.49
N GLY A 118 -13.34 30.16 -42.18
CA GLY A 118 -14.41 30.59 -43.09
C GLY A 118 -13.91 31.54 -44.17
#